data_AF-A0A7X6USL8-F1
#
_entry.id   AF-A0A7X6USL8-F1
#
_cell.length_a   1.000
_cell.length_b   1.000
_cell.length_c   1.000
_cell.angle_alpha   90.00
_cell.angle_beta   90.00
_cell.angle_gamma   90.00
#
_symmetry.space_group_name_H-M   'P 1'
#
loop_
_entity.id
_entity.type
_entity.pdbx_description
1 polymer ?
#
loop_
_entity_poly.entity_id
_entity_poly.type
_entity_poly.pdbx_seq_one_letter_code
_entity_poly.pdbx_strand_id
1 'polypeptide(L)'
;MFKDIDLPASFYVETFELTGGKPIFTHDGKIAGVTNTFGKGTTYLFGTFPFLSTMHVNKNPAVESLLKTICSKAGVKLNRQGKLIFRRLVSDKGELLFVINPTDKTVTHTLKLKANQSAEFFKDGKKSAGQIKVDAFSVEAIVITPKA
;
A
#
# COMPACT_ATOMS: atom_id res chain seq x y z
N MET A 1 18.58 -3.89 -0.07
CA MET A 1 17.46 -2.94 -0.03
C MET A 1 16.18 -3.56 -0.58
N PHE A 2 16.27 -4.39 -1.61
CA PHE A 2 15.19 -5.28 -2.07
C PHE A 2 15.69 -6.73 -2.15
N LYS A 3 16.35 -7.18 -1.06
CA LYS A 3 16.95 -8.51 -1.04
C LYS A 3 15.83 -9.53 -1.19
N ASP A 4 16.05 -10.54 -2.04
CA ASP A 4 15.11 -11.65 -2.27
C ASP A 4 13.79 -11.23 -2.95
N ILE A 5 13.77 -10.09 -3.66
CA ILE A 5 12.66 -9.69 -4.53
C ILE A 5 13.07 -9.91 -5.99
N ASP A 6 12.35 -10.79 -6.68
CA ASP A 6 12.47 -10.98 -8.13
C ASP A 6 11.31 -10.28 -8.84
N LEU A 7 11.60 -9.14 -9.48
CA LEU A 7 10.58 -8.31 -10.12
C LEU A 7 10.29 -8.81 -11.53
N PRO A 8 9.01 -9.06 -11.88
CA PRO A 8 8.65 -9.41 -13.25
C PRO A 8 9.01 -8.27 -14.20
N ALA A 9 9.69 -8.62 -15.28
CA ALA A 9 9.80 -7.77 -16.45
C ALA A 9 8.51 -7.86 -17.28
N SER A 10 8.05 -6.74 -17.85
CA SER A 10 6.89 -6.71 -18.74
C SER A 10 7.26 -6.00 -20.03
N PHE A 11 7.10 -6.70 -21.16
CA PHE A 11 7.39 -6.28 -22.54
C PHE A 11 8.87 -5.98 -22.86
N TYR A 12 9.53 -5.14 -22.07
CA TYR A 12 10.88 -4.68 -22.31
C TYR A 12 11.70 -4.64 -21.01
N VAL A 13 13.03 -4.79 -21.15
CA VAL A 13 14.00 -4.51 -20.10
C VAL A 13 15.01 -3.50 -20.64
N GLU A 14 15.01 -2.32 -20.04
CA GLU A 14 16.04 -1.29 -20.16
C GLU A 14 17.13 -1.53 -19.12
N THR A 15 18.39 -1.40 -19.54
CA THR A 15 19.55 -1.53 -18.67
C THR A 15 20.31 -0.22 -18.59
N PHE A 16 20.95 0.04 -17.45
CA PHE A 16 21.57 1.32 -17.14
C PHE A 16 23.08 1.22 -17.00
N GLU A 17 23.77 2.24 -17.51
CA GLU A 17 25.14 2.58 -17.10
C GLU A 17 25.05 3.67 -16.04
N LEU A 18 25.75 3.48 -14.91
CA LEU A 18 25.63 4.40 -13.78
C LEU A 18 26.70 5.49 -13.83
N THR A 19 26.25 6.74 -13.87
CA THR A 19 27.08 7.92 -13.52
C THR A 19 26.93 8.31 -12.04
N GLY A 20 25.94 7.74 -11.36
CA GLY A 20 25.67 7.93 -9.93
C GLY A 20 24.55 7.00 -9.42
N GLY A 21 24.26 7.06 -8.13
CA GLY A 21 23.29 6.18 -7.47
C GLY A 21 23.84 4.79 -7.15
N LYS A 22 22.95 3.85 -6.83
CA LYS A 22 23.28 2.46 -6.47
C LYS A 22 22.39 1.49 -7.25
N PRO A 23 22.94 0.40 -7.80
CA PRO A 23 22.13 -0.63 -8.43
C PRO A 23 21.26 -1.33 -7.39
N ILE A 24 20.01 -1.63 -7.77
CA ILE A 24 19.03 -2.31 -6.92
C ILE A 24 18.41 -3.55 -7.57
N PHE A 25 18.47 -3.66 -8.89
CA PHE A 25 18.05 -4.83 -9.66
C PHE A 25 18.99 -5.06 -10.83
N THR A 26 19.11 -6.32 -11.24
CA THR A 26 19.91 -6.74 -12.37
C THR A 26 19.13 -7.69 -13.28
N HIS A 27 19.41 -7.66 -14.57
CA HIS A 27 18.90 -8.61 -15.56
C HIS A 27 20.07 -9.02 -16.46
N ASP A 28 20.32 -10.32 -16.58
CA ASP A 28 21.45 -10.90 -17.34
C ASP A 28 22.80 -10.25 -17.00
N GLY A 29 23.05 -10.04 -15.70
CA GLY A 29 24.29 -9.43 -15.20
C GLY A 29 24.39 -7.91 -15.42
N LYS A 30 23.43 -7.28 -16.10
CA LYS A 30 23.37 -5.83 -16.32
C LYS A 30 22.44 -5.16 -15.32
N ILE A 31 22.66 -3.88 -15.05
CA ILE A 31 21.86 -3.11 -14.08
C ILE A 31 20.51 -2.79 -14.72
N ALA A 32 19.41 -3.21 -14.08
CA ALA A 32 18.04 -3.01 -14.57
C ALA A 32 17.16 -2.24 -13.56
N GLY A 33 17.76 -1.78 -12.46
CA GLY A 33 17.10 -0.87 -11.53
C GLY A 33 18.12 -0.12 -10.70
N VAL A 34 17.79 1.14 -10.40
CA VAL A 34 18.70 2.09 -9.74
C VAL A 34 17.96 2.82 -8.63
N THR A 35 18.66 3.09 -7.52
CA THR A 35 18.21 4.08 -6.55
C THR A 35 19.21 5.21 -6.44
N ASN A 36 18.72 6.42 -6.25
CA ASN A 36 19.56 7.59 -6.00
C ASN A 36 18.97 8.44 -4.87
N THR A 37 19.84 9.12 -4.13
CA THR A 37 19.44 10.09 -3.10
C THR A 37 19.90 11.47 -3.53
N PHE A 38 18.98 12.43 -3.52
CA PHE A 38 19.27 13.83 -3.84
C PHE A 38 18.57 14.74 -2.83
N GLY A 39 19.34 15.56 -2.12
CA GLY A 39 18.85 16.31 -0.96
C GLY A 39 18.23 15.36 0.08
N LYS A 40 16.97 15.60 0.43
CA LYS A 40 16.20 14.76 1.37
C LYS A 40 15.38 13.65 0.66
N GLY A 41 15.38 13.63 -0.67
CA GLY A 41 14.59 12.71 -1.48
C GLY A 41 15.35 11.43 -1.85
N THR A 42 14.61 10.35 -2.10
CA THR A 42 15.13 9.12 -2.70
C THR A 42 14.29 8.75 -3.90
N THR A 43 14.95 8.50 -5.03
CA THR A 43 14.33 8.07 -6.27
C THR A 43 14.63 6.59 -6.52
N TYR A 44 13.67 5.90 -7.12
CA TYR A 44 13.80 4.52 -7.59
C TYR A 44 13.45 4.50 -9.07
N LEU A 45 14.35 3.98 -9.89
CA LEU A 45 14.16 3.77 -11.32
C LEU A 45 14.19 2.28 -11.59
N PHE A 46 13.19 1.79 -12.34
CA PHE A 46 13.10 0.40 -12.78
C PHE A 46 13.13 0.40 -14.29
N GLY A 47 14.04 -0.36 -14.89
CA GLY A 47 14.18 -0.50 -16.34
C GLY A 47 13.12 -1.42 -16.94
N THR A 48 11.93 -1.48 -16.38
CA THR A 48 10.81 -2.24 -16.91
C THR A 48 9.52 -1.71 -16.32
N PHE A 49 8.39 -2.29 -16.70
CA PHE A 49 7.07 -1.95 -16.20
C PHE A 49 6.55 -3.02 -15.23
N PRO A 50 7.11 -3.15 -14.01
CA PRO A 50 6.74 -4.24 -13.12
C PRO A 50 5.27 -4.20 -12.70
N PHE A 51 4.64 -3.03 -12.77
CA PHE A 51 3.23 -2.87 -12.43
C PHE A 51 2.30 -3.39 -13.53
N LEU A 52 2.73 -3.46 -14.79
CA LEU A 52 1.92 -4.06 -15.86
C LEU A 52 1.72 -5.55 -15.63
N SER A 53 2.67 -6.23 -14.97
CA SER A 53 2.50 -7.63 -14.57
C SER A 53 1.26 -7.83 -13.68
N THR A 54 0.83 -6.80 -12.95
CA THR A 54 -0.35 -6.85 -12.08
C THR A 54 -1.67 -6.69 -12.83
N MET A 55 -1.64 -6.28 -14.11
CA MET A 55 -2.83 -6.29 -14.98
C MET A 55 -3.15 -7.69 -15.50
N HIS A 56 -2.12 -8.53 -15.69
CA HIS A 56 -2.27 -9.89 -16.24
C HIS A 56 -2.38 -10.97 -15.16
N VAL A 57 -1.78 -10.73 -13.98
CA VAL A 57 -1.83 -11.64 -12.85
C VAL A 57 -2.47 -10.92 -11.66
N ASN A 58 -3.54 -11.49 -11.12
CA ASN A 58 -4.16 -11.02 -9.89
C ASN A 58 -3.15 -11.11 -8.73
N LYS A 59 -2.45 -9.99 -8.49
CA LYS A 59 -1.41 -9.78 -7.47
C LYS A 59 -0.10 -10.52 -7.75
N ASN A 60 0.96 -9.76 -7.95
CA ASN A 60 2.33 -10.28 -7.94
C ASN A 60 2.99 -9.99 -6.57
N PRO A 61 3.37 -11.01 -5.79
CA PRO A 61 3.96 -10.84 -4.45
C PRO A 61 5.24 -10.01 -4.43
N ALA A 62 6.05 -10.06 -5.49
CA ALA A 62 7.29 -9.29 -5.59
C ALA A 62 6.99 -7.80 -5.77
N VAL A 63 6.03 -7.45 -6.63
CA VAL A 63 5.56 -6.06 -6.81
C VAL A 63 4.95 -5.52 -5.53
N GLU A 64 4.17 -6.33 -4.81
CA GLU A 64 3.59 -5.93 -3.52
C GLU A 64 4.69 -5.70 -2.46
N SER A 65 5.71 -6.56 -2.42
CA SER A 65 6.84 -6.44 -1.50
C SER A 65 7.72 -5.23 -1.82
N LEU A 66 7.93 -4.93 -3.11
CA LEU A 66 8.60 -3.72 -3.57
C LEU A 66 7.86 -2.48 -3.06
N LEU A 67 6.57 -2.37 -3.32
CA LEU A 67 5.75 -1.22 -2.90
C LEU A 67 5.72 -1.07 -1.38
N LYS A 68 5.55 -2.17 -0.63
CA LYS A 68 5.62 -2.18 0.84
C LYS A 68 6.94 -1.59 1.33
N THR A 69 8.05 -2.00 0.72
CA THR A 69 9.39 -1.52 1.09
C THR A 69 9.55 -0.02 0.83
N ILE A 70 9.13 0.46 -0.35
CA ILE A 70 9.21 1.89 -0.72
C ILE A 70 8.32 2.73 0.20
N CYS A 71 7.05 2.35 0.37
CA CYS A 71 6.11 3.09 1.22
C CYS A 71 6.55 3.12 2.69
N SER A 72 7.03 1.99 3.22
CA SER A 72 7.55 1.92 4.60
C SER A 72 8.71 2.90 4.81
N LYS A 73 9.66 2.96 3.88
CA LYS A 73 10.77 3.92 3.92
C LYS A 73 10.30 5.38 3.85
N ALA A 74 9.24 5.65 3.13
CA ALA A 74 8.63 6.97 3.03
C ALA A 74 7.71 7.32 4.22
N GLY A 75 7.52 6.42 5.19
CA GLY A 75 6.54 6.60 6.27
C GLY A 75 5.09 6.59 5.79
N VAL A 76 4.83 6.09 4.58
CA VAL A 76 3.51 6.03 3.95
C VAL A 76 2.86 4.69 4.29
N LYS A 77 1.62 4.73 4.80
CA LYS A 77 0.81 3.53 5.00
C LYS A 77 0.13 3.13 3.69
N LEU A 78 0.18 1.85 3.36
CA LEU A 78 -0.59 1.33 2.23
C LEU A 78 -2.08 1.38 2.53
N ASN A 79 -2.85 1.78 1.51
CA ASN A 79 -4.31 1.83 1.59
C ASN A 79 -4.93 0.44 1.60
N ARG A 80 -4.30 -0.58 1.00
CA ARG A 80 -4.82 -1.96 1.02
C ARG A 80 -4.23 -2.71 2.20
N GLN A 81 -5.09 -3.28 3.06
CA GLN A 81 -4.67 -4.19 4.13
C GLN A 81 -5.45 -5.49 4.01
N GLY A 82 -4.75 -6.56 3.63
CA GLY A 82 -5.37 -7.83 3.28
C GLY A 82 -6.32 -7.68 2.08
N LYS A 83 -7.60 -7.99 2.30
CA LYS A 83 -8.65 -7.92 1.26
C LYS A 83 -9.31 -6.54 1.16
N LEU A 84 -9.20 -5.72 2.20
CA LEU A 84 -9.89 -4.44 2.32
C LEU A 84 -9.06 -3.28 1.79
N ILE A 85 -9.74 -2.25 1.28
CA ILE A 85 -9.15 -0.97 0.89
C ILE A 85 -9.60 0.07 1.92
N PHE A 86 -8.63 0.82 2.45
CA PHE A 86 -8.81 1.88 3.42
C PHE A 86 -8.56 3.21 2.74
N ARG A 87 -9.51 4.14 2.88
CA ARG A 87 -9.36 5.54 2.45
C ARG A 87 -9.61 6.43 3.65
N ARG A 88 -8.68 7.34 3.91
CA ARG A 88 -8.70 8.19 5.10
C ARG A 88 -8.85 9.64 4.71
N LEU A 89 -9.79 10.32 5.36
CA LEU A 89 -9.88 11.78 5.42
C LEU A 89 -9.46 12.20 6.82
N VAL A 90 -8.60 13.21 6.92
CA VAL A 90 -8.04 13.70 8.19
C VAL A 90 -8.38 15.17 8.34
N SER A 91 -8.79 15.55 9.54
CA SER A 91 -9.07 16.93 9.95
C SER A 91 -8.51 17.16 11.37
N ASP A 92 -8.54 18.40 11.82
CA ASP A 92 -8.29 18.79 13.21
C ASP A 92 -9.25 18.13 14.21
N LYS A 93 -10.48 17.84 13.79
CA LYS A 93 -11.53 17.20 14.60
C LYS A 93 -11.41 15.68 14.70
N GLY A 94 -10.54 15.06 13.89
CA GLY A 94 -10.36 13.61 13.85
C GLY A 94 -10.19 13.06 12.44
N GLU A 95 -10.32 11.73 12.32
CA GLU A 95 -10.16 10.99 11.07
C GLU A 95 -11.46 10.29 10.69
N LEU A 96 -11.84 10.35 9.41
CA LEU A 96 -12.86 9.49 8.82
C LEU A 96 -12.17 8.43 7.97
N LEU A 97 -12.41 7.17 8.28
CA LEU A 97 -11.83 6.02 7.61
C LEU A 97 -12.93 5.24 6.89
N PHE A 98 -12.90 5.26 5.56
CA PHE A 98 -13.72 4.39 4.73
C PHE A 98 -13.03 3.04 4.56
N VAL A 99 -13.76 1.96 4.81
CA VAL A 99 -13.31 0.58 4.67
C VAL A 99 -14.14 -0.09 3.60
N ILE A 100 -13.51 -0.35 2.46
CA ILE A 100 -14.14 -0.85 1.24
C ILE A 100 -13.79 -2.33 1.11
N ASN A 101 -14.81 -3.18 0.95
CA ASN A 101 -14.63 -4.60 0.64
C ASN A 101 -14.95 -4.86 -0.83
N PRO A 102 -13.93 -4.97 -1.70
CA PRO A 102 -14.14 -5.27 -3.11
C PRO A 102 -14.39 -6.75 -3.39
N THR A 103 -14.59 -7.60 -2.36
CA THR A 103 -14.70 -9.05 -2.53
C THR A 103 -16.16 -9.51 -2.42
N ASP A 104 -16.40 -10.72 -2.93
CA ASP A 104 -17.69 -11.43 -2.90
C ASP A 104 -18.02 -12.04 -1.53
N LYS A 105 -17.17 -11.83 -0.53
CA LYS A 105 -17.30 -12.41 0.82
C LYS A 105 -17.18 -11.33 1.87
N THR A 106 -17.94 -11.46 2.95
CA THR A 106 -17.76 -10.60 4.13
C THR A 106 -16.35 -10.76 4.70
N VAL A 107 -15.73 -9.64 5.06
CA VAL A 107 -14.40 -9.60 5.68
C VAL A 107 -14.47 -8.91 7.03
N THR A 108 -13.95 -9.57 8.06
CA THR A 108 -13.79 -9.00 9.40
C THR A 108 -12.40 -8.38 9.54
N HIS A 109 -12.33 -7.16 10.08
CA HIS A 109 -11.09 -6.48 10.38
C HIS A 109 -11.10 -5.86 11.78
N THR A 110 -9.99 -6.06 12.50
CA THR A 110 -9.78 -5.47 13.82
C THR A 110 -8.96 -4.19 13.68
N LEU A 111 -9.59 -3.05 13.97
CA LEU A 111 -8.91 -1.76 14.02
C LEU A 111 -8.10 -1.63 15.32
N LYS A 112 -6.79 -1.37 15.19
CA LYS A 112 -5.95 -1.01 16.34
C LYS A 112 -5.95 0.50 16.52
N LEU A 113 -6.60 0.97 17.59
CA LEU A 113 -6.61 2.37 18.00
C LEU A 113 -5.44 2.69 18.93
N LYS A 114 -4.99 3.95 18.92
CA LYS A 114 -4.09 4.44 19.98
C LYS A 114 -4.86 4.56 21.30
N ALA A 115 -4.14 4.51 22.43
CA ALA A 115 -4.74 4.57 23.76
C ALA A 115 -5.65 5.80 23.97
N ASN A 116 -5.30 6.93 23.34
CA ASN A 116 -6.01 8.20 23.40
C ASN A 116 -7.02 8.42 22.26
N GLN A 117 -7.46 7.36 21.56
CA GLN A 117 -8.44 7.46 20.48
C GLN A 117 -9.69 6.63 20.77
N SER A 118 -10.85 7.16 20.39
CA SER A 118 -12.12 6.43 20.31
C SER A 118 -12.49 6.21 18.84
N ALA A 119 -13.36 5.24 18.59
CA ALA A 119 -13.92 5.01 17.27
C ALA A 119 -15.42 4.78 17.33
N GLU A 120 -16.12 5.37 16.37
CA GLU A 120 -17.53 5.10 16.10
C GLU A 120 -17.66 4.43 14.74
N PHE A 121 -18.36 3.31 14.70
CA PHE A 121 -18.55 2.51 13.50
C PHE A 121 -19.88 2.88 12.86
N PHE A 122 -19.89 3.03 11.55
CA PHE A 122 -21.08 3.31 10.76
C PHE A 122 -21.26 2.24 9.71
N LYS A 123 -22.44 1.62 9.73
CA LYS A 123 -22.90 0.67 8.73
C LYS A 123 -24.16 1.19 8.07
N ASP A 124 -24.17 1.27 6.73
CA ASP A 124 -25.28 1.82 5.95
C ASP A 124 -25.73 3.21 6.47
N GLY A 125 -24.77 4.04 6.87
CA GLY A 125 -25.00 5.38 7.44
C GLY A 125 -25.51 5.40 8.89
N LYS A 126 -25.65 4.26 9.57
CA LYS A 126 -26.13 4.15 10.95
C LYS A 126 -25.02 3.72 11.90
N LYS A 127 -25.00 4.28 13.10
CA LYS A 127 -24.05 3.91 14.15
C LYS A 127 -24.21 2.42 14.51
N SER A 128 -23.11 1.71 14.63
CA SER A 128 -23.03 0.27 14.92
C SER A 128 -22.05 0.00 16.05
N ALA A 129 -22.26 -1.10 16.78
CA ALA A 129 -21.39 -1.53 17.87
C ALA A 129 -20.36 -2.56 17.39
N GLY A 130 -19.11 -2.40 17.81
CA GLY A 130 -18.07 -3.44 17.67
C GLY A 130 -17.31 -3.45 16.34
N GLN A 131 -16.53 -4.53 16.16
CA GLN A 131 -15.55 -4.72 15.07
C GLN A 131 -16.12 -4.44 13.67
N ILE A 132 -15.22 -4.11 12.74
CA ILE A 132 -15.56 -3.83 11.36
C ILE A 132 -15.82 -5.16 10.65
N LYS A 133 -17.10 -5.49 10.48
CA LYS A 133 -17.56 -6.54 9.56
C LYS A 133 -18.06 -5.84 8.30
N VAL A 134 -17.26 -5.89 7.22
CA VAL A 134 -17.58 -5.25 5.94
C VAL A 134 -18.15 -6.31 5.01
N ASP A 135 -19.41 -6.15 4.62
CA ASP A 135 -20.09 -7.12 3.75
C ASP A 135 -19.51 -7.13 2.34
N ALA A 136 -19.87 -8.15 1.57
CA ALA A 136 -19.42 -8.28 0.19
C ALA A 136 -19.81 -7.02 -0.62
N PHE A 137 -18.86 -6.46 -1.36
CA PHE A 137 -19.04 -5.27 -2.18
C PHE A 137 -19.59 -4.04 -1.42
N SER A 138 -19.40 -3.96 -0.09
CA SER A 138 -19.85 -2.82 0.73
C SER A 138 -18.73 -1.85 1.10
N VAL A 139 -19.15 -0.68 1.59
CA VAL A 139 -18.28 0.34 2.16
C VAL A 139 -18.82 0.73 3.52
N GLU A 140 -18.01 0.54 4.55
CA GLU A 140 -18.32 1.03 5.90
C GLU A 140 -17.46 2.25 6.24
N ALA A 141 -17.96 3.07 7.16
CA ALA A 141 -17.26 4.26 7.63
C ALA A 141 -16.95 4.16 9.11
N ILE A 142 -15.82 4.74 9.51
CA ILE A 142 -15.37 4.77 10.91
C ILE A 142 -14.90 6.17 11.21
N VAL A 143 -15.50 6.78 12.22
CA VAL A 143 -15.07 8.07 12.73
C VAL A 143 -14.14 7.80 13.91
N ILE A 144 -12.89 8.26 13.81
CA ILE A 144 -11.87 8.13 14.84
C ILE A 144 -11.60 9.52 15.41
N THR A 145 -11.82 9.71 16.70
CA THR A 145 -11.62 10.98 17.40
C THR A 145 -10.63 10.83 18.56
N PRO A 146 -9.96 11.91 18.99
CA PRO A 146 -9.27 11.93 20.27
C PRO A 146 -10.25 11.64 21.40
N LYS A 147 -9.83 10.84 22.39
CA LYS A 147 -10.55 10.75 23.67
C LYS A 147 -10.43 12.11 24.38
N ALA A 148 -11.57 12.58 24.89
CA ALA A 148 -11.61 13.69 25.84
C ALA A 148 -10.87 13.32 27.14
#